data_AF-A0A520E1A2-F1
#
_entry.id   AF-A0A520E1A2-F1
#
_cell.length_a   1.000
_cell.length_b   1.000
_cell.length_c   1.000
_cell.angle_alpha   90.00
_cell.angle_beta   90.00
_cell.angle_gamma   90.00
#
_symmetry.space_group_name_H-M   'P 1'
#
loop_
_entity.id
_entity.type
_entity.pdbx_description
1 polymer ?
#
loop_
_entity_poly.entity_id
_entity_poly.type
_entity_poly.pdbx_seq_one_letter_code
_entity_poly.pdbx_strand_id
1 'polypeptide(L)'
;MPTDPSAAAQRYEQQLAACNSGNLAAPAREACIRNAGTALDRARGGPPADAELTTSDGRSTVVAPAGSVPPASASDTRTSRDGRATIVLPADRTAPR
;
A
#
# COMPACT_ATOMS: atom_id res chain seq x y z
N MET A 1 -23.93 -1.53 -6.84
CA MET A 1 -23.94 -3.00 -7.03
C MET A 1 -22.49 -3.46 -6.97
N PRO A 2 -22.15 -4.50 -6.20
CA PRO A 2 -20.78 -5.02 -6.20
C PRO A 2 -20.49 -5.62 -7.58
N THR A 3 -19.42 -5.18 -8.22
CA THR A 3 -18.95 -5.77 -9.47
C THR A 3 -18.53 -7.20 -9.17
N ASP A 4 -19.19 -8.18 -9.77
CA ASP A 4 -18.87 -9.57 -9.53
C ASP A 4 -17.40 -9.82 -9.92
N PRO A 5 -16.53 -10.25 -8.97
CA PRO A 5 -15.09 -10.37 -9.22
C PRO A 5 -14.79 -11.36 -10.36
N SER A 6 -15.70 -12.30 -10.60
CA SER A 6 -15.67 -13.25 -11.71
C SER A 6 -15.83 -12.56 -13.08
N ALA A 7 -16.81 -11.66 -13.22
CA ALA A 7 -17.07 -10.91 -14.46
C ALA A 7 -16.00 -9.85 -14.77
N ALA A 8 -15.34 -9.31 -13.74
CA ALA A 8 -14.17 -8.44 -13.91
C ALA A 8 -12.95 -9.24 -14.41
N ALA A 9 -12.70 -10.44 -13.86
CA ALA A 9 -11.62 -11.32 -14.29
C ALA A 9 -11.78 -11.77 -15.75
N GLN A 10 -13.00 -12.18 -16.16
CA GLN A 10 -13.27 -12.59 -17.55
C GLN A 10 -13.02 -11.46 -18.56
N ARG A 11 -13.39 -10.22 -18.22
CA ARG A 11 -13.11 -9.04 -19.08
C ARG A 11 -11.61 -8.77 -19.22
N TYR A 12 -10.86 -8.96 -18.14
CA TYR A 12 -9.41 -8.84 -18.17
C TYR A 12 -8.77 -9.89 -19.08
N GLU A 13 -9.18 -11.15 -18.97
CA GLU A 13 -8.66 -12.24 -19.83
C GLU A 13 -8.91 -11.97 -21.32
N GLN A 14 -10.10 -11.48 -21.68
CA GLN A 14 -10.43 -11.09 -23.05
C GLN A 14 -9.55 -9.94 -23.56
N GLN A 15 -9.31 -8.92 -22.72
CA GLN A 15 -8.42 -7.81 -23.06
C GLN A 15 -6.97 -8.27 -23.21
N LEU A 16 -6.52 -9.18 -22.35
CA LEU A 16 -5.18 -9.76 -22.42
C LEU A 16 -4.96 -10.52 -23.73
N ALA A 17 -5.95 -11.29 -24.17
CA ALA A 17 -5.92 -11.96 -25.47
C ALA A 17 -5.86 -10.96 -26.63
N ALA A 18 -6.63 -9.87 -26.57
CA ALA A 18 -6.58 -8.81 -27.58
C ALA A 18 -5.21 -8.10 -27.61
N CYS A 19 -4.63 -7.78 -26.46
CA CYS A 19 -3.29 -7.19 -26.37
C CYS A 19 -2.21 -8.12 -26.98
N ASN A 20 -2.35 -9.44 -26.77
CA ASN A 20 -1.39 -10.45 -27.23
C ASN A 20 -1.64 -10.98 -28.66
N SER A 21 -2.60 -10.42 -29.40
CA SER A 21 -2.99 -10.85 -30.76
C SER A 21 -1.92 -10.66 -31.85
N GLY A 22 -0.72 -10.18 -31.50
CA GLY A 22 0.41 -10.01 -32.43
C GLY A 22 0.38 -8.73 -33.28
N ASN A 23 -0.70 -7.97 -33.26
CA ASN A 23 -0.85 -6.72 -34.01
C ASN A 23 -0.18 -5.49 -33.38
N LEU A 24 0.36 -5.61 -32.16
CA LEU A 24 0.98 -4.51 -31.43
C LEU A 24 2.49 -4.71 -31.31
N ALA A 25 3.26 -3.66 -31.58
CA ALA A 25 4.67 -3.60 -31.22
C ALA A 25 4.85 -3.74 -29.70
N ALA A 26 5.98 -4.28 -29.25
CA ALA A 26 6.22 -4.61 -27.84
C ALA A 26 5.86 -3.46 -26.86
N PRO A 27 6.27 -2.19 -27.08
CA PRO A 27 5.90 -1.11 -26.17
C PRO A 27 4.38 -0.87 -26.07
N ALA A 28 3.67 -0.97 -27.19
CA ALA A 28 2.22 -0.78 -27.25
C ALA A 28 1.47 -1.95 -26.60
N ARG A 29 1.98 -3.18 -26.76
CA ARG A 29 1.47 -4.37 -26.09
C ARG A 29 1.60 -4.26 -24.58
N GLU A 30 2.79 -3.90 -24.07
CA GLU A 30 2.99 -3.73 -22.62
C GLU A 30 2.09 -2.63 -22.04
N ALA A 31 1.87 -1.54 -22.78
CA ALA A 31 0.93 -0.50 -22.38
C ALA A 31 -0.53 -1.00 -22.33
N CYS A 32 -0.95 -1.80 -23.32
CA CYS A 32 -2.27 -2.43 -23.36
C CYS A 32 -2.50 -3.34 -22.14
N ILE A 33 -1.52 -4.21 -21.85
CA ILE A 33 -1.57 -5.14 -20.70
C ILE A 33 -1.65 -4.37 -19.38
N ARG A 34 -0.82 -3.32 -19.20
CA ARG A 34 -0.89 -2.47 -18.01
C ARG A 34 -2.26 -1.82 -17.85
N ASN A 35 -2.83 -1.26 -18.92
CA ASN A 35 -4.15 -0.63 -18.86
C ASN A 35 -5.24 -1.64 -18.47
N ALA A 36 -5.22 -2.84 -19.05
CA ALA A 36 -6.15 -3.92 -18.70
C ALA A 36 -6.03 -4.30 -17.21
N GLY A 37 -4.81 -4.40 -16.68
CA GLY A 37 -4.55 -4.64 -15.26
C GLY A 37 -5.13 -3.54 -14.38
N THR A 38 -4.88 -2.26 -14.71
CA THR A 38 -5.46 -1.15 -13.94
C THR A 38 -6.99 -1.12 -13.97
N ALA A 39 -7.61 -1.60 -15.06
CA ALA A 39 -9.07 -1.69 -15.15
C ALA A 39 -9.61 -2.80 -14.25
N LEU A 40 -8.92 -3.95 -14.18
CA LEU A 40 -9.25 -5.04 -13.27
C LEU A 40 -9.11 -4.61 -11.80
N ASP A 41 -8.02 -3.92 -11.46
CA ASP A 41 -7.78 -3.44 -10.10
C ASP A 41 -8.87 -2.47 -9.66
N ARG A 42 -9.25 -1.51 -10.52
CA ARG A 42 -10.38 -0.60 -10.26
C ARG A 42 -11.69 -1.36 -10.07
N ALA A 43 -11.96 -2.38 -10.89
CA ALA A 43 -13.17 -3.19 -10.77
C ALA A 43 -13.24 -4.00 -9.47
N ARG A 44 -12.08 -4.33 -8.88
CA ARG A 44 -11.94 -5.01 -7.58
C ARG A 44 -11.97 -4.05 -6.37
N GLY A 45 -12.16 -2.76 -6.59
CA GLY A 45 -12.19 -1.75 -5.53
C GLY A 45 -10.88 -0.96 -5.38
N GLY A 46 -9.88 -1.22 -6.22
CA GLY A 46 -8.58 -0.55 -6.19
C GLY A 46 -7.70 -1.02 -5.03
N PRO A 47 -6.44 -0.54 -4.96
CA PRO A 47 -5.67 -0.67 -3.74
C PRO A 47 -6.44 0.04 -2.59
N PRO A 48 -6.44 -0.51 -1.37
CA PRO A 48 -7.01 0.17 -0.22
C PRO A 48 -6.43 1.57 -0.11
N ALA A 49 -7.30 2.57 0.03
CA ALA A 49 -6.88 3.94 0.22
C ALA A 49 -6.02 4.05 1.49
N ASP A 50 -5.00 4.90 1.46
CA ASP A 50 -4.24 5.19 2.67
C ASP A 50 -5.16 5.85 3.71
N ALA A 51 -5.01 5.42 4.95
CA ALA A 51 -5.70 5.93 6.12
C ALA A 51 -4.68 6.38 7.17
N GLU A 52 -5.02 7.45 7.88
CA GLU A 52 -4.28 7.88 9.06
C GLU A 52 -4.66 7.00 10.25
N LEU A 53 -3.65 6.39 10.87
CA LEU A 53 -3.75 5.56 12.06
C LEU A 53 -2.99 6.23 13.20
N THR A 54 -3.66 6.49 14.30
CA THR A 54 -2.99 6.97 15.52
C THR A 54 -2.29 5.81 16.23
N THR A 55 -1.05 6.02 16.69
CA THR A 55 -0.33 5.04 17.52
C THR A 55 -1.05 4.78 18.84
N SER A 56 -0.79 3.62 19.46
CA SER A 56 -1.44 3.19 20.71
C SER A 56 -1.27 4.18 21.87
N ASP A 57 -0.17 4.94 21.88
CA ASP A 57 0.15 5.97 22.86
C ASP A 57 -0.31 7.38 22.47
N GLY A 58 -0.98 7.55 21.33
CA GLY A 58 -1.54 8.82 20.89
C GLY A 58 -0.53 9.89 20.43
N ARG A 59 0.76 9.56 20.35
CA ARG A 59 1.82 10.56 20.07
C ARG A 59 2.15 10.74 18.59
N SER A 60 1.80 9.77 17.76
CA SER A 60 2.17 9.75 16.34
C SER A 60 1.00 9.34 15.46
N THR A 61 1.01 9.86 14.23
CA THR A 61 0.11 9.44 13.15
C THR A 61 0.91 8.67 12.11
N VAL A 62 0.44 7.48 11.76
CA VAL A 62 1.02 6.61 10.74
C VAL A 62 0.06 6.57 9.55
N VAL A 63 0.57 6.82 8.34
CA VAL A 63 -0.19 6.64 7.10
C VAL A 63 0.01 5.21 6.63
N ALA A 64 -1.06 4.43 6.55
CA ALA A 64 -1.02 3.03 6.11
C ALA A 64 -2.30 2.65 5.35
N PRO A 65 -2.30 1.58 4.54
CA PRO A 65 -3.50 1.17 3.83
C PRO A 65 -4.68 0.91 4.77
N ALA A 66 -5.90 1.31 4.38
CA ALA A 66 -7.11 1.12 5.17
C ALA A 66 -7.28 -0.35 5.59
N GLY A 67 -7.53 -0.56 6.90
CA GLY A 67 -7.61 -1.90 7.51
C GLY A 67 -6.27 -2.44 8.03
N SER A 68 -5.18 -1.69 7.90
CA SER A 68 -3.90 -2.01 8.54
C SER A 68 -3.99 -1.91 10.05
N VAL A 69 -3.23 -2.75 10.75
CA VAL A 69 -3.09 -2.68 12.21
C VAL A 69 -2.01 -1.64 12.53
N PRO A 70 -2.26 -0.67 13.43
CA PRO A 70 -1.24 0.27 13.86
C PRO A 70 -0.07 -0.46 14.51
N PRO A 71 1.17 0.06 14.39
CA PRO A 71 2.33 -0.54 15.04
C PRO A 71 2.12 -0.64 16.55
N ALA A 72 2.56 -1.75 17.15
CA ALA A 72 2.33 -2.06 18.56
C ALA A 72 2.91 -1.00 19.52
N SER A 73 4.02 -0.38 19.11
CA SER A 73 4.77 0.61 19.88
C SER A 73 5.13 1.81 19.02
N ALA A 74 5.13 3.00 19.59
CA ALA A 74 5.73 4.18 18.96
C ALA A 74 7.23 4.28 19.29
N SER A 75 7.94 5.13 18.55
CA SER A 75 9.31 5.51 18.88
C SER A 75 9.36 6.38 20.13
N ASP A 76 10.33 6.11 21.00
CA ASP A 76 10.64 6.93 22.17
C ASP A 76 11.82 7.86 21.92
N THR A 77 11.96 8.87 22.79
CA THR A 77 13.09 9.79 22.77
C THR A 77 13.77 9.82 24.12
N ARG A 78 15.11 9.84 24.13
CA ARG A 78 15.89 10.13 25.34
C ARG A 78 16.92 11.21 25.06
N THR A 79 17.25 12.00 26.08
CA THR A 79 18.34 12.96 25.99
C THR A 79 19.70 12.23 26.03
N SER A 80 20.67 12.72 25.25
CA SER A 80 22.06 12.28 25.32
C SER A 80 22.65 12.55 26.70
N ARG A 81 23.67 11.77 27.11
CA ARG A 81 24.29 11.86 28.44
C ARG A 81 24.90 13.23 28.72
N ASP A 82 25.39 13.90 27.68
CA ASP A 82 25.95 15.25 27.74
C ASP A 82 24.90 16.37 27.63
N GLY A 83 23.61 16.02 27.49
CA GLY A 83 22.51 16.97 27.38
C GLY A 83 22.36 17.66 26.03
N ARG A 84 23.20 17.36 25.04
CA ARG A 84 23.30 18.15 23.80
C ARG A 84 22.47 17.65 22.63
N ALA A 85 21.92 16.45 22.73
CA ALA A 85 21.18 15.82 21.64
C ALA A 85 19.95 15.07 22.15
N THR A 86 18.92 15.01 21.32
CA THR A 86 17.77 14.11 21.50
C THR A 86 17.99 12.87 20.64
N ILE A 87 17.99 11.70 21.26
CA ILE A 87 18.19 10.40 20.62
C ILE A 87 16.82 9.75 20.43
N VAL A 88 16.43 9.50 19.18
CA VAL A 88 15.23 8.73 18.85
C VAL A 88 15.55 7.24 18.95
N LEU A 89 14.73 6.50 19.69
CA LEU A 89 14.82 5.06 19.85
C LEU A 89 13.83 4.38 18.87
N PRO A 90 14.23 3.29 18.20
CA PRO A 90 13.31 2.48 17.42
C PRO A 90 12.15 1.97 18.27
N ALA A 91 10.97 1.86 17.67
CA ALA A 91 9.86 1.12 18.26
C ALA A 91 10.33 -0.29 18.66
N ASP A 92 9.85 -0.80 19.79
CA ASP A 92 10.20 -2.09 20.43
C ASP A 92 11.53 -2.14 21.20
N ARG A 93 12.33 -1.07 21.20
CA ARG A 93 13.42 -0.94 22.18
C ARG A 93 12.91 -0.19 23.41
N THR A 94 12.45 -0.95 24.40
CA THR A 94 12.27 -0.43 25.76
C THR A 94 13.61 0.17 26.21
N ALA A 95 13.65 1.46 26.52
CA ALA A 95 14.82 2.03 27.18
C ALA A 95 15.09 1.22 28.47
N PRO A 96 16.30 0.70 28.70
CA PRO A 96 16.61 0.07 29.97
C PRO A 96 16.40 1.11 31.09
N ARG A 97 15.61 0.71 32.09
CA ARG A 97 15.30 1.51 33.28
C ARG A 97 16.55 1.84 34.10
#